data_AF-A0A6L5FQG6-F1
#
_entry.id   AF-A0A6L5FQG6-F1
#
_cell.length_a   1.000
_cell.length_b   1.000
_cell.length_c   1.000
_cell.angle_alpha   90.00
_cell.angle_beta   90.00
_cell.angle_gamma   90.00
#
_symmetry.space_group_name_H-M   'P 1'
#
loop_
_entity.id
_entity.type
_entity.pdbx_description
1 polymer ?
#
loop_
_entity_poly.entity_id
_entity_poly.type
_entity_poly.pdbx_seq_one_letter_code
_entity_poly.pdbx_strand_id
1 'polypeptide(L)'
;MVGFVREAWRVPEPTAYYVHGWHIDLLCEHLEAITFGRLLSHGLSNRLLINVPPGSMKSLIVSVLWPAWEWGPCGLGSLRYLTTSYSENYVKRDCRKMRDLVASEWYQARWGGLVHLTRTGELSFENNCTGNREGRPFSGLTGGRGDRLIIDDPHSTETAESDAERERSTRLFRESVPLRVNDPQKSAIVIIMQRLHQDDVSGVALALKLGYVHVMLNAATTARPSTSANPNKSALHSVGIGALLESLESRCCTTTFADSAPRCA
;
A
#
# COMPACT_ATOMS: atom_id res chain seq x y z
N MET A 1 6.64 7.23 -10.74
CA MET A 1 6.97 7.16 -9.30
C MET A 1 8.44 6.79 -9.04
N VAL A 2 9.02 5.75 -9.66
CA VAL A 2 10.42 5.31 -9.40
C VAL A 2 11.44 6.45 -9.51
N GLY A 3 11.35 7.28 -10.56
CA GLY A 3 12.23 8.45 -10.74
C GLY A 3 12.14 9.43 -9.56
N PHE A 4 10.92 9.73 -9.09
CA PHE A 4 10.71 10.57 -7.92
C PHE A 4 11.31 9.97 -6.65
N VAL A 5 11.14 8.66 -6.42
CA VAL A 5 11.75 7.97 -5.27
C VAL A 5 13.28 8.15 -5.26
N ARG A 6 13.91 7.97 -6.42
CA ARG A 6 15.37 8.11 -6.58
C ARG A 6 15.83 9.55 -6.33
N GLU A 7 15.15 10.54 -6.91
CA GLU A 7 15.56 11.94 -6.80
C GLU A 7 15.26 12.55 -5.43
N ALA A 8 14.12 12.20 -4.84
CA ALA A 8 13.68 12.71 -3.54
C ALA A 8 14.50 12.12 -2.38
N TRP A 9 15.14 10.95 -2.57
CA TRP A 9 15.81 10.17 -1.53
C TRP A 9 16.68 10.96 -0.55
N ARG A 10 17.47 11.90 -1.09
CA ARG A 10 18.41 12.73 -0.33
C ARG A 10 17.76 13.63 0.73
N VAL A 11 16.45 13.82 0.66
CA VAL A 11 15.71 14.67 1.60
C VAL A 11 15.34 13.88 2.87
N PRO A 12 14.60 12.76 2.82
CA PRO A 12 14.32 11.96 4.00
C PRO A 12 15.52 11.16 4.53
N GLU A 13 16.51 10.85 3.69
CA GLU A 13 17.71 10.07 4.03
C GLU A 13 18.99 10.75 3.52
N PRO A 14 19.41 11.88 4.12
CA PRO A 14 20.51 12.71 3.59
C PRO A 14 21.89 12.07 3.69
N THR A 15 22.09 11.11 4.59
CA THR A 15 23.38 10.47 4.83
C THR A 15 23.50 9.07 4.22
N ALA A 16 22.38 8.47 3.82
CA ALA A 16 22.36 7.12 3.27
C ALA A 16 22.36 7.17 1.74
N TYR A 17 23.14 6.30 1.10
CA TYR A 17 23.08 6.13 -0.35
C TYR A 17 21.81 5.40 -0.76
N TYR A 18 21.17 5.87 -1.82
CA TYR A 18 20.05 5.18 -2.43
C TYR A 18 20.54 3.91 -3.11
N VAL A 19 20.10 2.75 -2.61
CA VAL A 19 20.35 1.46 -3.26
C VAL A 19 19.08 1.04 -3.97
N HIS A 20 19.15 1.02 -5.30
CA HIS A 20 18.01 0.62 -6.10
C HIS A 20 17.89 -0.90 -6.18
N GLY A 21 16.67 -1.43 -6.07
CA GLY A 21 16.38 -2.84 -6.25
C GLY A 21 15.05 -3.04 -6.97
N TRP A 22 14.90 -4.18 -7.66
CA TRP A 22 13.71 -4.51 -8.44
C TRP A 22 12.40 -4.50 -7.63
N HIS A 23 12.50 -4.72 -6.32
CA HIS A 23 11.35 -4.64 -5.42
C HIS A 23 10.80 -3.21 -5.33
N ILE A 24 11.65 -2.19 -5.45
CA ILE A 24 11.23 -0.78 -5.49
C ILE A 24 10.38 -0.52 -6.72
N ASP A 25 10.78 -1.04 -7.89
CA ASP A 25 10.01 -0.92 -9.12
C ASP A 25 8.63 -1.57 -8.96
N LEU A 26 8.60 -2.79 -8.40
CA LEU A 26 7.36 -3.52 -8.16
C LEU A 26 6.41 -2.76 -7.22
N LEU A 27 6.94 -2.23 -6.10
CA LEU A 27 6.15 -1.44 -5.16
C LEU A 27 5.61 -0.18 -5.83
N CYS A 28 6.45 0.55 -6.56
CA CYS A 28 6.04 1.74 -7.29
C CYS A 28 4.96 1.44 -8.33
N GLU A 29 5.08 0.36 -9.08
CA GLU A 29 4.10 -0.05 -10.09
C GLU A 29 2.71 -0.29 -9.47
N HIS A 30 2.65 -0.97 -8.33
CA HIS A 30 1.39 -1.24 -7.62
C HIS A 30 0.78 0.01 -6.99
N LEU A 31 1.60 0.90 -6.45
CA LEU A 31 1.14 2.18 -5.89
C LEU A 31 0.65 3.12 -7.00
N GLU A 32 1.32 3.16 -8.14
CA GLU A 32 0.83 3.85 -9.34
C GLU A 32 -0.49 3.28 -9.84
N ALA A 33 -0.68 1.95 -9.78
CA ALA A 33 -1.94 1.33 -10.16
C ALA A 33 -3.11 1.77 -9.27
N ILE A 34 -2.86 2.06 -7.99
CA ILE A 34 -3.84 2.70 -7.10
C ILE A 34 -4.09 4.13 -7.54
N THR A 35 -3.03 4.93 -7.66
CA THR A 35 -3.11 6.37 -7.97
C THR A 35 -3.87 6.64 -9.27
N PHE A 36 -3.57 5.86 -10.31
CA PHE A 36 -4.19 6.01 -11.63
C PHE A 36 -5.46 5.17 -11.80
N GLY A 37 -5.98 4.55 -10.74
CA GLY A 37 -7.23 3.81 -10.77
C GLY A 37 -7.21 2.54 -11.62
N ARG A 38 -6.03 1.98 -11.93
CA ARG A 38 -5.88 0.77 -12.76
C ARG A 38 -6.55 -0.42 -12.08
N LEU A 39 -6.38 -0.60 -10.77
CA LEU A 39 -7.05 -1.70 -10.04
C LEU A 39 -8.57 -1.66 -10.21
N LEU A 40 -9.16 -0.47 -10.04
CA LEU A 40 -10.59 -0.25 -10.19
C LEU A 40 -11.07 -0.50 -11.63
N SER A 41 -10.30 -0.05 -12.63
CA SER A 41 -10.63 -0.27 -14.03
C SER A 41 -10.67 -1.76 -14.42
N HIS A 42 -9.98 -2.61 -13.67
CA HIS A 42 -10.01 -4.07 -13.83
C HIS A 42 -11.06 -4.76 -12.94
N GLY A 43 -11.97 -4.01 -12.32
CA GLY A 43 -13.02 -4.56 -11.46
C GLY A 43 -12.53 -5.08 -10.11
N LEU A 44 -11.30 -4.74 -9.70
CA LEU A 44 -10.76 -5.10 -8.39
C LEU A 44 -11.12 -4.03 -7.36
N SER A 45 -11.08 -4.40 -6.08
CA SER A 45 -11.10 -3.44 -4.99
C SER A 45 -9.79 -2.64 -4.96
N ASN A 46 -9.85 -1.37 -4.54
CA ASN A 46 -8.65 -0.54 -4.38
C ASN A 46 -7.88 -0.89 -3.09
N ARG A 47 -7.49 -2.16 -2.95
CA ARG A 47 -6.90 -2.73 -1.75
C ARG A 47 -5.60 -3.43 -2.11
N LEU A 48 -4.51 -3.06 -1.45
CA LEU A 48 -3.17 -3.58 -1.71
C LEU A 48 -2.55 -4.07 -0.40
N LEU A 49 -2.11 -5.33 -0.41
CA LEU A 49 -1.42 -5.96 0.71
C LEU A 49 0.00 -6.26 0.27
N ILE A 50 0.98 -5.70 0.98
CA ILE A 50 2.39 -5.79 0.67
C ILE A 50 3.10 -6.48 1.83
N ASN A 51 3.60 -7.68 1.57
CA ASN A 51 4.46 -8.39 2.48
C ASN A 51 5.89 -8.36 2.01
N VAL A 52 6.75 -7.68 2.77
CA VAL A 52 8.15 -7.47 2.40
C VAL A 52 9.08 -7.64 3.60
N PRO A 53 10.33 -8.09 3.40
CA PRO A 53 11.30 -8.26 4.49
C PRO A 53 11.63 -6.92 5.17
N PRO A 54 12.15 -6.94 6.41
CA PRO A 54 12.67 -5.74 7.07
C PRO A 54 13.83 -5.15 6.27
N GLY A 55 14.08 -3.84 6.43
CA GLY A 55 15.17 -3.14 5.72
C GLY A 55 14.91 -2.83 4.24
N SER A 56 13.72 -3.13 3.71
CA SER A 56 13.35 -2.95 2.29
C SER A 56 12.85 -1.55 1.91
N MET A 57 13.09 -0.53 2.76
CA MET A 57 12.57 0.85 2.58
C MET A 57 11.04 0.95 2.52
N LYS A 58 10.32 -0.10 2.92
CA LYS A 58 8.87 -0.26 2.81
C LYS A 58 8.04 0.95 3.30
N SER A 59 8.31 1.38 4.54
CA SER A 59 7.62 2.49 5.21
C SER A 59 7.88 3.81 4.50
N LEU A 60 9.11 4.03 4.04
CA LEU A 60 9.47 5.27 3.37
C LEU A 60 8.84 5.37 1.98
N ILE A 61 8.77 4.27 1.23
CA ILE A 61 8.12 4.26 -0.09
C ILE A 61 6.63 4.54 0.04
N VAL A 62 5.92 3.77 0.88
CA VAL A 62 4.45 3.83 0.97
C VAL A 62 3.96 5.00 1.80
N SER A 63 4.56 5.27 2.96
CA SER A 63 4.05 6.26 3.90
C SER A 63 4.62 7.66 3.71
N VAL A 64 5.67 7.85 2.90
CA VAL A 64 6.34 9.15 2.74
C VAL A 64 6.42 9.59 1.29
N LEU A 65 7.09 8.78 0.46
CA LEU A 65 7.40 9.14 -0.92
C LEU A 65 6.17 9.08 -1.82
N TRP A 66 5.33 8.05 -1.68
CA TRP A 66 4.12 7.92 -2.48
C TRP A 66 3.11 9.06 -2.24
N PRO A 67 2.72 9.41 -0.99
CA PRO A 67 1.84 10.55 -0.74
C PRO A 67 2.39 11.89 -1.25
N ALA A 68 3.70 12.13 -1.09
CA ALA A 68 4.34 13.34 -1.60
C ALA A 68 4.34 13.35 -3.14
N TRP A 69 4.57 12.20 -3.77
CA TRP A 69 4.51 12.04 -5.22
C TRP A 69 3.08 12.27 -5.77
N GLU A 70 2.05 11.78 -5.07
CA GLU A 70 0.66 12.04 -5.45
C GLU A 70 0.32 13.53 -5.32
N TRP A 71 0.73 14.21 -4.25
CA TRP A 71 0.46 15.63 -4.06
C TRP A 71 1.14 16.54 -5.10
N GLY A 72 2.45 16.36 -5.34
CA GLY A 72 3.22 17.25 -6.23
C GLY A 72 3.20 16.75 -7.67
N PRO A 73 4.06 15.77 -8.03
CA PRO A 73 4.18 15.22 -9.37
C PRO A 73 2.86 14.84 -10.05
N CYS A 74 1.89 14.24 -9.35
CA CYS A 74 0.60 13.88 -9.94
C CYS A 74 -0.44 15.00 -9.87
N GLY A 75 -0.14 16.08 -9.15
CA GLY A 75 -1.05 17.20 -8.93
C GLY A 75 -2.33 16.85 -8.15
N LEU A 76 -2.30 15.78 -7.37
CA LEU A 76 -3.44 15.32 -6.56
C LEU A 76 -3.41 15.94 -5.16
N GLY A 77 -3.14 17.25 -5.07
CA GLY A 77 -2.93 17.97 -3.83
C GLY A 77 -4.10 17.90 -2.84
N SER A 78 -5.32 17.61 -3.29
CA SER A 78 -6.50 17.49 -2.43
C SER A 78 -6.66 16.15 -1.72
N LEU A 79 -5.83 15.14 -2.04
CA LEU A 79 -5.92 13.82 -1.41
C LEU A 79 -5.65 13.91 0.10
N ARG A 80 -6.46 13.17 0.86
CA ARG A 80 -6.36 13.04 2.32
C ARG A 80 -5.79 11.67 2.69
N TYR A 81 -4.80 11.66 3.57
CA TYR A 81 -4.12 10.44 4.01
C TYR A 81 -4.40 10.19 5.47
N LEU A 82 -4.87 8.99 5.79
CA LEU A 82 -4.86 8.48 7.15
C LEU A 82 -3.79 7.39 7.23
N THR A 83 -2.82 7.59 8.11
CA THR A 83 -1.65 6.70 8.25
C THR A 83 -1.61 6.11 9.64
N THR A 84 -1.26 4.84 9.74
CA THR A 84 -1.23 4.14 11.02
C THR A 84 -0.15 3.08 11.07
N SER A 85 0.39 2.87 12.27
CA SER A 85 1.41 1.86 12.58
C SER A 85 1.23 1.39 14.03
N TYR A 86 1.81 0.25 14.40
CA TYR A 86 1.65 -0.27 15.77
C TYR A 86 2.10 0.73 16.85
N SER A 87 3.12 1.55 16.57
CA SER A 87 3.64 2.56 17.50
C SER A 87 3.41 3.98 16.97
N GLU A 88 2.94 4.87 17.84
CA GLU A 88 2.82 6.30 17.56
C GLU A 88 4.17 6.92 17.15
N ASN A 89 5.29 6.40 17.66
CA ASN A 89 6.62 6.91 17.31
C ASN A 89 6.95 6.71 15.82
N TYR A 90 6.55 5.58 15.22
CA TYR A 90 6.75 5.36 13.78
C TYR A 90 5.84 6.25 12.95
N VAL A 91 4.59 6.43 13.40
CA VAL A 91 3.66 7.37 12.77
C VAL A 91 4.24 8.79 12.76
N LYS A 92 4.74 9.27 13.90
CA LYS A 92 5.40 10.59 14.03
C LYS A 92 6.63 10.71 13.15
N ARG A 93 7.47 9.67 13.12
CA ARG A 93 8.67 9.62 12.27
C ARG A 93 8.30 9.83 10.80
N ASP A 94 7.33 9.08 10.28
CA ASP A 94 6.99 9.11 8.86
C ASP A 94 6.18 10.37 8.50
N CYS A 95 5.33 10.84 9.43
CA CYS A 95 4.66 12.14 9.32
C CYS A 95 5.69 13.27 9.17
N ARG A 96 6.69 13.32 10.06
CA ARG A 96 7.80 14.28 9.99
C ARG A 96 8.54 14.17 8.65
N LYS A 97 8.97 12.97 8.25
CA LYS A 97 9.72 12.78 7.00
C LYS A 97 8.97 13.29 5.77
N MET A 98 7.66 13.03 5.65
CA MET A 98 6.89 13.55 4.53
C MET A 98 6.69 15.05 4.61
N ARG A 99 6.38 15.58 5.79
CA ARG A 99 6.22 17.02 6.00
C ARG A 99 7.49 17.77 5.60
N ASP A 100 8.64 17.29 6.07
CA ASP A 100 9.95 17.88 5.79
C ASP A 100 10.31 17.73 4.30
N LEU A 101 9.94 16.61 3.65
CA LEU A 101 10.07 16.43 2.21
C LEU A 101 9.24 17.47 1.43
N VAL A 102 7.95 17.62 1.74
CA VAL A 102 7.06 18.57 1.06
C VAL A 102 7.51 20.02 1.31
N ALA A 103 7.99 20.34 2.51
CA ALA A 103 8.51 21.67 2.85
C ALA A 103 9.91 21.96 2.31
N SER A 104 10.65 20.95 1.86
CA SER A 104 12.04 21.12 1.42
C SER A 104 12.16 22.05 0.21
N GLU A 105 13.29 22.75 0.12
CA GLU A 105 13.61 23.59 -1.03
C GLU A 105 13.55 22.79 -2.35
N TRP A 106 14.05 21.55 -2.34
CA TRP A 106 14.04 20.69 -3.52
C TRP A 106 12.62 20.42 -4.06
N TYR A 107 11.67 20.18 -3.16
CA TYR A 107 10.27 19.93 -3.50
C TYR A 107 9.56 21.23 -3.88
N GLN A 108 9.76 22.29 -3.10
CA GLN A 108 9.13 23.60 -3.32
C GLN A 108 9.59 24.27 -4.62
N ALA A 109 10.87 24.12 -5.00
CA ALA A 109 11.37 24.61 -6.29
C ALA A 109 10.70 23.93 -7.51
N ARG A 110 10.12 22.74 -7.34
CA ARG A 110 9.45 21.98 -8.41
C ARG A 110 7.93 22.08 -8.38
N TRP A 111 7.34 22.04 -7.18
CA TRP A 111 5.89 21.95 -7.00
C TRP A 111 5.33 22.96 -5.98
N GLY A 112 6.11 23.92 -5.50
CA GLY A 112 5.67 24.89 -4.49
C GLY A 112 4.57 25.85 -4.98
N GLY A 113 4.51 26.10 -6.29
CA GLY A 113 3.39 26.81 -6.91
C GLY A 113 2.09 26.01 -6.92
N LEU A 114 2.15 24.69 -6.71
CA LEU A 114 1.01 23.79 -6.67
C LEU A 114 0.61 23.44 -5.23
N VAL A 115 1.58 22.91 -4.45
CA VAL A 115 1.37 22.42 -3.09
C VAL A 115 2.40 23.03 -2.14
N HIS A 116 1.90 23.73 -1.12
CA HIS A 116 2.66 24.16 0.05
C HIS A 116 1.84 23.92 1.32
N LEU A 117 2.54 23.75 2.44
CA LEU A 117 1.90 23.47 3.72
C LEU A 117 1.30 24.74 4.32
N THR A 118 0.06 24.64 4.79
CA THR A 118 -0.67 25.74 5.45
C THR A 118 -0.79 25.52 6.95
N ARG A 119 -0.75 24.26 7.39
CA ARG A 119 -0.76 23.87 8.79
C ARG A 119 0.21 22.72 9.01
N THR A 120 0.97 22.80 10.10
CA THR A 120 1.91 21.75 10.49
C THR A 120 1.69 21.35 11.94
N GLY A 121 1.69 20.05 12.20
CA GLY A 121 1.66 19.44 13.52
C GLY A 121 2.44 18.13 13.52
N GLU A 122 2.63 17.56 14.70
CA GLU A 122 3.45 16.35 14.87
C GLU A 122 2.81 15.12 14.20
N LEU A 123 1.51 14.93 14.40
CA LEU A 123 0.72 13.82 13.86
C LEU A 123 -0.18 14.21 12.69
N SER A 124 -0.27 15.51 12.36
CA SER A 124 -1.08 15.95 11.22
C SER A 124 -0.56 17.21 10.58
N PHE A 125 -0.75 17.35 9.28
CA PHE A 125 -0.47 18.57 8.52
C PHE A 125 -1.39 18.69 7.31
N GLU A 126 -1.54 19.91 6.81
CA GLU A 126 -2.47 20.27 5.74
C GLU A 126 -1.78 21.15 4.71
N ASN A 127 -2.27 21.09 3.47
CA ASN A 127 -1.79 21.92 2.38
C ASN A 127 -2.85 22.91 1.88
N ASN A 128 -2.44 23.80 0.99
CA ASN A 128 -3.28 24.81 0.36
C ASN A 128 -4.35 24.24 -0.61
N CYS A 129 -4.32 22.95 -0.91
CA CYS A 129 -5.26 22.27 -1.82
C CYS A 129 -6.34 21.47 -1.06
N THR A 130 -6.54 21.71 0.24
CA THR A 130 -7.45 20.97 1.14
C THR A 130 -7.06 19.51 1.42
N GLY A 131 -5.91 19.08 0.90
CA GLY A 131 -5.30 17.80 1.24
C GLY A 131 -4.70 17.86 2.63
N ASN A 132 -4.76 16.72 3.32
CA ASN A 132 -4.18 16.57 4.64
C ASN A 132 -3.54 15.21 4.82
N ARG A 133 -2.67 15.11 5.80
CA ARG A 133 -2.21 13.85 6.33
C ARG A 133 -2.46 13.83 7.82
N GLU A 134 -3.03 12.74 8.29
CA GLU A 134 -3.26 12.45 9.70
C GLU A 134 -2.64 11.09 10.06
N GLY A 135 -2.01 11.03 11.23
CA GLY A 135 -1.34 9.87 11.77
C GLY A 135 -1.97 9.42 13.08
N ARG A 136 -2.23 8.12 13.23
CA ARG A 136 -2.71 7.53 14.50
C ARG A 136 -2.07 6.18 14.79
N PRO A 137 -1.76 5.82 16.05
CA PRO A 137 -1.35 4.45 16.37
C PRO A 137 -2.47 3.46 16.04
N PHE A 138 -2.11 2.25 15.61
CA PHE A 138 -3.06 1.24 15.12
C PHE A 138 -4.03 0.77 16.20
N SER A 139 -3.52 0.58 17.41
CA SER A 139 -4.31 0.24 18.60
C SER A 139 -5.36 1.29 18.97
N GLY A 140 -5.17 2.53 18.50
CA GLY A 140 -6.03 3.68 18.74
C GLY A 140 -6.61 4.28 17.46
N LEU A 141 -6.87 3.47 16.42
CA LEU A 141 -7.47 3.92 15.15
C LEU A 141 -8.96 4.31 15.31
N THR A 142 -9.18 5.35 16.12
CA THR A 142 -10.46 6.00 16.41
C THR A 142 -10.50 7.36 15.71
N GLY A 143 -11.64 7.76 15.16
CA GLY A 143 -11.76 9.01 14.38
C GLY A 143 -10.94 9.04 13.07
N GLY A 144 -11.05 10.13 12.32
CA GLY A 144 -10.33 10.35 11.05
C GLY A 144 -10.83 9.52 9.86
N ARG A 145 -10.67 10.06 8.65
CA ARG A 145 -10.89 9.37 7.38
C ARG A 145 -9.94 9.90 6.30
N GLY A 146 -9.59 9.06 5.33
CA GLY A 146 -8.75 9.45 4.20
C GLY A 146 -9.17 8.82 2.88
N ASP A 147 -8.68 9.40 1.78
CA ASP A 147 -8.75 8.82 0.44
C ASP A 147 -7.72 7.71 0.25
N ARG A 148 -6.67 7.73 1.09
CA ARG A 148 -5.66 6.69 1.25
C ARG A 148 -5.57 6.34 2.73
N LEU A 149 -5.86 5.09 3.08
CA LEU A 149 -5.60 4.54 4.40
C LEU A 149 -4.37 3.63 4.32
N ILE A 150 -3.29 4.04 4.97
CA ILE A 150 -2.00 3.33 4.97
C ILE A 150 -1.80 2.69 6.34
N ILE A 151 -1.63 1.38 6.36
CA ILE A 151 -1.38 0.55 7.54
C ILE A 151 0.04 -0.02 7.43
N ASP A 152 1.00 0.58 8.13
CA ASP A 152 2.42 0.23 8.11
C ASP A 152 2.81 -0.52 9.39
N ASP A 153 3.10 -1.82 9.27
CA ASP A 153 3.37 -2.72 10.41
C ASP A 153 2.35 -2.56 11.55
N PRO A 154 1.14 -3.13 11.43
CA PRO A 154 0.10 -3.02 12.47
C PRO A 154 0.42 -3.81 13.75
N HIS A 155 1.47 -4.62 13.72
CA HIS A 155 1.97 -5.43 14.83
C HIS A 155 3.47 -5.14 15.06
N SER A 156 3.90 -5.11 16.31
CA SER A 156 5.28 -5.41 16.68
C SER A 156 5.53 -6.92 16.67
N THR A 157 6.80 -7.34 16.72
CA THR A 157 7.17 -8.75 16.91
C THR A 157 6.53 -9.34 18.18
N GLU A 158 6.59 -8.61 19.29
CA GLU A 158 6.01 -9.04 20.58
C GLU A 158 4.49 -9.18 20.50
N THR A 159 3.80 -8.18 19.94
CA THR A 159 2.33 -8.20 19.83
C THR A 159 1.83 -9.28 18.86
N ALA A 160 2.67 -9.72 17.92
CA ALA A 160 2.32 -10.78 17.00
C ALA A 160 2.38 -12.18 17.66
N GLU A 161 3.31 -12.38 18.60
CA GLU A 161 3.42 -13.62 19.39
C GLU A 161 2.35 -13.72 20.48
N SER A 162 1.80 -12.59 20.92
CA SER A 162 0.70 -12.54 21.89
C SER A 162 -0.66 -12.77 21.24
N ASP A 163 -1.30 -13.91 21.52
CA ASP A 163 -2.64 -14.25 20.99
C ASP A 163 -3.67 -13.15 21.26
N ALA A 164 -3.73 -12.66 22.50
CA ALA A 164 -4.69 -11.64 22.90
C ALA A 164 -4.48 -10.30 22.18
N GLU A 165 -3.22 -9.88 22.00
CA GLU A 165 -2.92 -8.64 21.27
C GLU A 165 -3.14 -8.79 19.77
N ARG A 166 -2.80 -9.94 19.20
CA ARG A 166 -3.03 -10.26 17.80
C ARG A 166 -4.53 -10.31 17.48
N GLU A 167 -5.34 -10.94 18.33
CA GLU A 167 -6.81 -10.94 18.23
C GLU A 167 -7.39 -9.53 18.31
N ARG A 168 -6.88 -8.70 19.22
CA ARG A 168 -7.29 -7.30 19.33
C ARG A 168 -6.98 -6.52 18.06
N SER A 169 -5.76 -6.62 17.54
CA SER A 169 -5.32 -5.93 16.32
C SER A 169 -6.09 -6.40 15.09
N THR A 170 -6.33 -7.70 14.94
CA THR A 170 -7.12 -8.24 13.82
C THR A 170 -8.61 -7.92 13.93
N ARG A 171 -9.18 -7.83 15.14
CA ARG A 171 -10.53 -7.30 15.35
C ARG A 171 -10.62 -5.83 14.93
N LEU A 172 -9.68 -5.00 15.39
CA LEU A 172 -9.61 -3.58 14.98
C LEU A 172 -9.48 -3.43 13.47
N PHE A 173 -8.66 -4.27 12.83
CA PHE A 173 -8.55 -4.34 11.38
C PHE A 173 -9.90 -4.63 10.71
N ARG A 174 -10.66 -5.62 11.17
CA ARG A 174 -11.93 -6.01 10.54
C ARG A 174 -13.03 -4.95 10.75
N GLU A 175 -13.10 -4.38 11.94
CA GLU A 175 -14.22 -3.54 12.34
C GLU A 175 -14.00 -2.05 12.06
N SER A 176 -12.78 -1.54 12.27
CA SER A 176 -12.51 -0.10 12.19
C SER A 176 -11.97 0.33 10.84
N VAL A 177 -11.02 -0.39 10.25
CA VAL A 177 -10.34 0.03 9.01
C VAL A 177 -11.30 0.31 7.84
N PRO A 178 -12.35 -0.49 7.56
CA PRO A 178 -13.30 -0.18 6.49
C PRO A 178 -14.07 1.13 6.67
N LEU A 179 -14.20 1.62 7.91
CA LEU A 179 -14.94 2.84 8.26
C LEU A 179 -14.07 4.11 8.20
N ARG A 180 -12.77 3.94 7.91
CA ARG A 180 -11.73 4.97 7.96
C ARG A 180 -11.34 5.49 6.58
N VAL A 181 -12.06 5.08 5.54
CA VAL A 181 -11.93 5.61 4.19
C VAL A 181 -13.05 6.60 3.87
N ASN A 182 -12.78 7.57 3.00
CA ASN A 182 -13.77 8.57 2.58
C ASN A 182 -14.84 7.99 1.66
N ASP A 183 -14.41 7.23 0.65
CA ASP A 183 -15.27 6.58 -0.33
C ASP A 183 -14.93 5.07 -0.36
N PRO A 184 -15.83 4.17 0.09
CA PRO A 184 -15.54 2.75 0.18
C PRO A 184 -15.32 2.06 -1.19
N GLN A 185 -15.73 2.69 -2.29
CA GLN A 185 -15.48 2.18 -3.65
C GLN A 185 -14.17 2.71 -4.24
N LYS A 186 -13.85 4.00 -4.01
CA LYS A 186 -12.70 4.66 -4.68
C LYS A 186 -11.46 4.77 -3.81
N SER A 187 -11.62 5.00 -2.51
CA SER A 187 -10.49 5.18 -1.60
C SER A 187 -9.67 3.90 -1.47
N ALA A 188 -8.37 4.06 -1.27
CA ALA A 188 -7.46 2.94 -1.22
C ALA A 188 -7.15 2.52 0.22
N ILE A 189 -7.01 1.21 0.46
CA ILE A 189 -6.41 0.68 1.68
C ILE A 189 -5.14 -0.06 1.33
N VAL A 190 -4.01 0.41 1.86
CA VAL A 190 -2.69 -0.19 1.63
C VAL A 190 -2.15 -0.70 2.95
N ILE A 191 -1.94 -2.01 3.02
CA ILE A 191 -1.25 -2.66 4.14
C ILE A 191 0.18 -2.95 3.68
N ILE A 192 1.16 -2.52 4.45
CA ILE A 192 2.56 -2.89 4.23
C ILE A 192 3.17 -3.38 5.53
N MET A 193 3.67 -4.62 5.51
CA MET A 193 4.29 -5.20 6.70
C MET A 193 5.23 -6.35 6.37
N GLN A 194 6.15 -6.66 7.27
CA GLN A 194 6.75 -8.00 7.26
C GLN A 194 5.73 -9.03 7.76
N ARG A 195 5.76 -10.27 7.27
CA ARG A 195 4.91 -11.33 7.85
C ARG A 195 5.49 -11.81 9.16
N LEU A 196 4.64 -11.83 10.18
CA LEU A 196 5.02 -12.19 11.55
C LEU A 196 4.29 -13.44 12.02
N HIS A 197 3.00 -13.60 11.67
CA HIS A 197 2.21 -14.72 12.14
C HIS A 197 1.17 -15.15 11.09
N GLN A 198 0.70 -16.41 11.15
CA GLN A 198 -0.34 -16.89 10.23
C GLN A 198 -1.66 -16.15 10.43
N ASP A 199 -1.96 -15.79 11.68
CA ASP A 199 -3.15 -15.02 12.09
C ASP A 199 -2.86 -13.53 12.30
N ASP A 200 -1.78 -13.00 11.72
CA ASP A 200 -1.55 -11.55 11.71
C ASP A 200 -2.58 -10.82 10.81
N VAL A 201 -2.48 -9.49 10.70
CA VAL A 201 -3.44 -8.70 9.90
C VAL A 201 -3.42 -9.11 8.42
N SER A 202 -2.26 -9.46 7.89
CA SER A 202 -2.15 -9.96 6.52
C SER A 202 -2.81 -11.33 6.39
N GLY A 203 -2.61 -12.22 7.37
CA GLY A 203 -3.24 -13.52 7.48
C GLY A 203 -4.76 -13.44 7.43
N VAL A 204 -5.33 -12.62 8.29
CA VAL A 204 -6.78 -12.40 8.35
C VAL A 204 -7.33 -11.78 7.07
N ALA A 205 -6.62 -10.81 6.47
CA ALA A 205 -7.04 -10.19 5.22
C ALA A 205 -7.15 -11.21 4.06
N LEU A 206 -6.20 -12.14 3.98
CA LEU A 206 -6.17 -13.20 2.96
C LEU A 206 -7.20 -14.30 3.26
N ALA A 207 -7.28 -14.77 4.50
CA ALA A 207 -8.20 -15.83 4.91
C ALA A 207 -9.67 -15.45 4.65
N LEU A 208 -10.03 -14.19 4.93
CA LEU A 208 -11.36 -13.65 4.69
C LEU A 208 -11.62 -13.19 3.25
N LYS A 209 -10.63 -13.33 2.34
CA LYS A 209 -10.72 -12.93 0.94
C LYS A 209 -11.23 -11.49 0.76
N LEU A 210 -10.69 -10.55 1.52
CA LEU A 210 -11.13 -9.14 1.55
C LEU A 210 -10.80 -8.34 0.27
N GLY A 211 -10.47 -9.00 -0.84
CA GLY A 211 -10.24 -8.37 -2.13
C GLY A 211 -8.91 -7.62 -2.28
N TYR A 212 -7.91 -7.95 -1.46
CA TYR A 212 -6.57 -7.35 -1.58
C TYR A 212 -5.80 -7.97 -2.74
N VAL A 213 -5.22 -7.11 -3.59
CA VAL A 213 -4.10 -7.51 -4.44
C VAL A 213 -2.90 -7.76 -3.52
N HIS A 214 -2.32 -8.96 -3.57
CA HIS A 214 -1.26 -9.37 -2.66
C HIS A 214 0.09 -9.42 -3.35
N VAL A 215 1.02 -8.62 -2.85
CA VAL A 215 2.44 -8.64 -3.23
C VAL A 215 3.22 -9.24 -2.08
N MET A 216 3.89 -10.38 -2.31
CA MET A 216 4.71 -11.05 -1.30
C MET A 216 6.14 -11.23 -1.78
N LEU A 217 7.08 -10.64 -1.04
CA LEU A 217 8.52 -10.75 -1.26
C LEU A 217 9.16 -11.53 -0.12
N ASN A 218 9.90 -12.58 -0.45
CA ASN A 218 10.62 -13.40 0.52
C ASN A 218 12.03 -12.88 0.75
N ALA A 219 12.52 -12.97 1.99
CA ALA A 219 13.86 -12.53 2.39
C ALA A 219 15.01 -13.19 1.59
N ALA A 220 14.79 -14.40 1.07
CA ALA A 220 15.78 -15.13 0.27
C ALA A 220 15.81 -14.73 -1.22
N THR A 221 14.93 -13.84 -1.68
CA THR A 221 14.75 -13.57 -3.11
C THR A 221 15.53 -12.32 -3.53
N THR A 222 16.79 -12.51 -3.95
CA THR A 222 17.61 -11.45 -4.56
C THR A 222 17.33 -11.28 -6.05
N ALA A 223 16.89 -12.33 -6.74
CA ALA A 223 16.51 -12.31 -8.15
C ALA A 223 15.03 -11.96 -8.35
N ARG A 224 14.70 -11.17 -9.37
CA ARG A 224 13.30 -10.89 -9.74
C ARG A 224 12.62 -12.21 -10.14
N PRO A 225 11.46 -12.58 -9.56
CA PRO A 225 10.72 -13.77 -9.98
C PRO A 225 10.34 -13.68 -11.46
N SER A 226 10.50 -14.77 -12.22
CA SER A 226 10.04 -14.85 -13.60
C SER A 226 8.52 -14.79 -13.65
N THR A 227 7.96 -14.01 -14.57
CA THR A 227 6.50 -13.83 -14.76
C THR A 227 5.78 -15.06 -15.34
N SER A 228 6.48 -16.14 -15.67
CA SER A 228 5.89 -17.36 -16.24
C SER A 228 5.25 -18.25 -15.17
N ALA A 229 3.97 -18.59 -15.34
CA ALA A 229 3.28 -19.59 -14.53
C ALA A 229 3.95 -20.97 -14.65
N ASN A 230 4.31 -21.59 -13.52
CA ASN A 230 4.88 -22.95 -13.48
C ASN A 230 3.99 -23.83 -12.59
N PRO A 231 3.42 -24.95 -13.09
CA PRO A 231 2.25 -25.59 -12.47
C PRO A 231 2.56 -26.55 -11.31
N ASN A 232 3.83 -26.77 -10.94
CA ASN A 232 4.20 -27.77 -9.94
C ASN A 232 5.24 -27.25 -8.94
N LYS A 233 4.77 -26.53 -7.93
CA LYS A 233 5.34 -26.35 -6.58
C LYS A 233 4.43 -25.38 -5.83
N SER A 234 4.31 -25.51 -4.51
CA SER A 234 3.63 -24.54 -3.64
C SER A 234 4.25 -23.14 -3.85
N ALA A 235 3.65 -22.35 -4.74
CA ALA A 235 4.33 -21.25 -5.41
C ALA A 235 4.05 -19.90 -4.76
N LEU A 236 5.13 -19.17 -4.55
CA LEU A 236 5.19 -17.72 -4.40
C LEU A 236 4.27 -17.03 -5.42
N HIS A 237 3.18 -16.42 -4.94
CA HIS A 237 2.38 -15.50 -5.75
C HIS A 237 2.98 -14.09 -5.65
N SER A 238 4.04 -13.83 -6.43
CA SER A 238 4.32 -12.46 -6.87
C SER A 238 3.65 -12.29 -8.23
N VAL A 239 2.37 -11.88 -8.22
CA VAL A 239 1.66 -11.59 -9.47
C VAL A 239 1.95 -10.13 -9.80
N GLY A 240 2.84 -9.88 -10.77
CA GLY A 240 2.94 -8.55 -11.38
C GLY A 240 1.60 -8.20 -12.04
N ILE A 241 1.27 -6.91 -12.14
CA ILE A 241 -0.03 -6.49 -12.71
C ILE A 241 -0.27 -7.11 -14.10
N GLY A 242 0.79 -7.25 -14.92
CA GLY A 242 0.76 -7.98 -16.20
C GLY A 242 0.32 -9.45 -16.11
N ALA A 243 0.76 -10.19 -15.09
CA ALA A 243 0.37 -11.59 -14.90
C ALA A 243 -1.07 -11.73 -14.36
N LEU A 244 -1.57 -10.72 -13.65
CA LEU A 244 -2.98 -10.65 -13.27
C LEU A 244 -3.87 -10.41 -14.50
N LEU A 245 -3.40 -9.58 -15.44
CA LEU A 245 -4.09 -9.29 -16.71
C LEU A 245 -4.22 -10.54 -17.59
N GLU A 246 -3.15 -11.30 -17.80
CA GLU A 246 -3.19 -12.55 -18.58
C GLU A 246 -4.08 -13.62 -17.91
N SER A 247 -4.03 -13.72 -16.57
CA SER A 247 -4.85 -14.69 -15.82
C SER A 247 -6.36 -14.35 -15.85
N LEU A 248 -6.76 -13.09 -16.03
CA LEU A 248 -8.16 -12.68 -16.09
C LEU A 248 -8.72 -12.82 -17.51
N GLU A 249 -7.91 -12.53 -18.54
CA GLU A 249 -8.28 -12.77 -19.94
C GLU A 249 -8.46 -14.28 -20.23
N SER A 250 -7.61 -15.13 -19.65
CA SER A 250 -7.74 -16.60 -19.75
C SER A 250 -8.98 -17.18 -19.06
N ARG A 251 -9.64 -16.45 -18.16
CA ARG A 251 -10.87 -16.91 -17.47
C ARG A 251 -12.16 -16.54 -18.20
N CYS A 252 -12.08 -16.05 -19.43
CA CYS A 252 -13.23 -15.75 -20.26
C CYS A 252 -13.36 -16.74 -21.44
N CYS A 253 -13.62 -18.03 -21.14
CA CYS A 253 -14.38 -18.97 -21.97
C CYS A 253 -14.14 -20.41 -21.52
N THR A 254 -15.01 -20.95 -20.66
CA THR A 254 -15.56 -22.29 -20.89
C THR A 254 -16.88 -22.40 -20.11
N THR A 255 -17.94 -21.81 -20.63
CA THR A 255 -19.28 -22.33 -20.34
C THR A 255 -19.45 -23.51 -21.26
N THR A 256 -19.19 -24.71 -20.75
CA THR A 256 -19.55 -25.97 -21.39
C THR A 256 -21.07 -25.99 -21.55
N PHE A 257 -21.55 -25.81 -22.77
CA PHE A 257 -22.91 -26.22 -23.13
C PHE A 257 -22.94 -27.75 -23.14
N ALA A 258 -23.77 -28.32 -22.29
CA ALA A 258 -24.03 -29.75 -22.27
C ALA A 258 -24.74 -30.18 -23.56
N ASP A 259 -24.26 -31.28 -24.13
CA ASP A 259 -24.83 -31.98 -25.27
C ASP A 259 -26.32 -32.29 -25.07
N SER A 260 -27.13 -31.99 -26.09
CA SER A 260 -28.46 -32.59 -26.25
C SER A 260 -28.39 -33.60 -27.40
N ALA A 261 -28.74 -34.85 -27.07
CA ALA A 261 -28.70 -36.02 -27.92
C ALA A 261 -29.75 -35.97 -29.08
N PRO A 262 -29.62 -36.82 -30.11
CA PRO A 262 -30.24 -36.61 -31.42
C PRO A 262 -31.71 -37.03 -31.44
N ARG A 263 -32.52 -36.35 -32.25
CA ARG A 263 -33.83 -36.86 -32.67
C ARG A 263 -33.76 -37.27 -34.14
N CYS A 264 -33.95 -38.57 -34.38
CA CYS A 264 -34.30 -39.12 -35.68
C CYS A 264 -35.77 -38.83 -35.99
N ALA A 265 -36.03 -38.29 -37.18
CA ALA A 265 -37.04 -38.67 -38.17
C ALA A 265 -37.07 -37.58 -39.25
#